data_AF-A0A1D6F6Y5-F1
#
_entry.id   AF-A0A1D6F6Y5-F1
#
_cell.length_a   1.000
_cell.length_b   1.000
_cell.length_c   1.000
_cell.angle_alpha   90.00
_cell.angle_beta   90.00
_cell.angle_gamma   90.00
#
_symmetry.space_group_name_H-M   'P 1'
#
loop_
_entity.id
_entity.type
_entity.pdbx_description
1 polymer ?
#
loop_
_entity_poly.entity_id
_entity_poly.type
_entity_poly.pdbx_seq_one_letter_code
_entity_poly.pdbx_strand_id
1 'polypeptide(L)'
;MVGFGSMAGYGIQSMLKEGHRHLSGLEEAVLKNIDACRELSAITRTSLGPNGMNKMVINHLDKLFVTNDAATIVNELEVQHPAAKILVLAGRAQQEEIGDGANLTISFAGELLEKAEELIRMGLHPSEIIIGYTKAINKVTCPLTLAFVILKRAV
;
A
#
# COMPACT_ATOMS: atom_id res chain seq x y z
N MET A 1 -8.02 51.90 27.99
CA MET A 1 -8.48 50.51 27.90
C MET A 1 -7.98 49.97 26.56
N VAL A 2 -6.76 49.39 26.54
CA VAL A 2 -6.17 48.78 25.34
C VAL A 2 -6.06 47.30 25.65
N GLY A 3 -6.97 46.51 25.08
CA GLY A 3 -6.99 45.07 25.24
C GLY A 3 -5.83 44.46 24.46
N PHE A 4 -4.83 43.97 25.18
CA PHE A 4 -3.73 43.17 24.64
C PHE A 4 -4.29 41.93 23.94
N GLY A 5 -4.06 41.82 22.64
CA GLY A 5 -4.36 40.63 21.86
C GLY A 5 -3.59 39.43 22.41
N SER A 6 -4.31 38.34 22.65
CA SER A 6 -3.73 37.04 22.96
C SER A 6 -2.75 36.64 21.87
N MET A 7 -1.48 36.52 22.23
CA MET A 7 -0.43 35.93 21.40
C MET A 7 -0.82 34.50 21.02
N ALA A 8 -1.34 34.32 19.81
CA ALA A 8 -1.49 33.00 19.21
C ALA A 8 -0.08 32.41 19.06
N GLY A 9 0.17 31.28 19.74
CA GLY A 9 1.44 30.58 19.64
C GLY A 9 1.75 30.27 18.17
N TYR A 10 2.91 30.74 17.70
CA TYR A 10 3.47 30.36 16.40
C TYR A 10 3.89 28.88 16.44
N GLY A 11 2.92 27.98 16.33
CA GLY A 11 3.14 26.55 16.11
C GLY A 11 2.94 26.19 14.63
N ILE A 12 3.46 25.03 14.21
CA ILE A 12 3.31 24.48 12.85
C ILE A 12 1.85 24.48 12.36
N GLN A 13 0.89 24.37 13.28
CA GLN A 13 -0.55 24.46 12.99
C GLN A 13 -0.99 25.83 12.43
N SER A 14 -0.31 26.93 12.76
CA SER A 14 -0.61 28.27 12.24
C SER A 14 -0.12 28.49 10.80
N MET A 15 0.75 27.60 10.29
CA MET A 15 1.23 27.63 8.89
C MET A 15 0.40 26.74 7.95
N LEU A 16 -0.50 25.92 8.50
CA LEU A 16 -1.34 24.99 7.74
C LEU A 16 -2.76 25.55 7.60
N LYS A 17 -3.39 25.32 6.43
CA LYS A 17 -4.78 25.69 6.17
C LYS A 17 -5.73 25.06 7.20
N GLU A 18 -6.79 25.78 7.57
CA GLU A 18 -7.78 25.27 8.53
C GLU A 18 -8.38 23.94 8.06
N GLY A 19 -8.37 22.94 8.95
CA GLY A 19 -8.89 21.58 8.70
C GLY A 19 -7.82 20.47 8.53
N HIS A 20 -6.53 20.78 8.53
CA HIS A 20 -5.48 19.75 8.43
C HIS A 20 -5.30 18.95 9.72
N ARG A 21 -5.55 17.64 9.65
CA ARG A 21 -5.13 16.68 10.68
C ARG A 21 -3.67 16.30 10.43
N HIS A 22 -2.76 16.85 11.23
CA HIS A 22 -1.36 16.43 11.24
C HIS A 22 -1.21 15.25 12.18
N LEU A 23 -0.82 14.09 11.64
CA LEU A 23 -0.39 12.94 12.44
C LEU A 23 1.10 13.11 12.70
N SER A 24 1.48 13.22 13.97
CA SER A 24 2.86 13.42 14.39
C SER A 24 3.43 12.08 14.84
N GLY A 25 4.29 11.49 13.99
CA GLY A 25 4.98 10.22 14.27
C GLY A 25 5.39 9.54 12.98
N LEU A 26 6.70 9.44 12.72
CA LEU A 26 7.22 8.73 11.55
C LEU A 26 6.79 7.26 11.58
N GLU A 27 6.82 6.62 12.75
CA GLU A 27 6.43 5.23 12.95
C GLU A 27 4.91 5.05 12.81
N GLU A 28 4.10 5.93 13.41
CA GLU A 28 2.63 5.82 13.34
C GLU A 28 2.10 6.00 11.90
N ALA A 29 2.68 6.92 11.14
CA ALA A 29 2.34 7.11 9.73
C ALA A 29 2.71 5.88 8.88
N VAL A 30 3.86 5.26 9.14
CA VAL A 30 4.31 4.06 8.42
C VAL A 30 3.42 2.85 8.73
N LEU A 31 3.10 2.63 10.01
CA LEU A 31 2.21 1.54 10.43
C LEU A 31 0.83 1.66 9.78
N LYS A 32 0.23 2.85 9.79
CA LYS A 32 -1.05 3.09 9.14
C LYS A 32 -1.02 2.83 7.62
N ASN A 33 0.10 3.16 6.97
CA ASN A 33 0.28 2.86 5.55
C ASN A 33 0.33 1.35 5.29
N ILE A 34 1.03 0.60 6.15
CA ILE A 34 1.13 -0.86 6.08
C ILE A 34 -0.24 -1.50 6.29
N ASP A 35 -0.99 -1.02 7.29
CA ASP A 35 -2.33 -1.51 7.60
C ASP A 35 -3.28 -1.40 6.40
N ALA A 36 -3.30 -0.25 5.72
CA ALA A 36 -4.12 -0.05 4.54
C ALA A 36 -3.76 -1.01 3.39
N CYS A 37 -2.47 -1.28 3.17
CA CYS A 37 -2.03 -2.24 2.16
C CYS A 37 -2.34 -3.69 2.55
N ARG A 38 -2.26 -4.02 3.84
CA ARG A 38 -2.59 -5.34 4.41
C ARG A 38 -4.08 -5.65 4.27
N GLU A 39 -4.95 -4.68 4.53
CA GLU A 39 -6.39 -4.80 4.28
C GLU A 39 -6.69 -5.10 2.81
N LEU A 40 -6.06 -4.35 1.90
CA LEU A 40 -6.25 -4.57 0.46
C LEU A 40 -5.79 -5.97 0.02
N SER A 41 -4.63 -6.42 0.53
CA SER A 41 -4.11 -7.78 0.29
C SER A 41 -5.05 -8.86 0.82
N ALA A 42 -5.62 -8.67 2.02
CA ALA A 42 -6.53 -9.64 2.61
C ALA A 42 -7.80 -9.87 1.76
N ILE A 43 -8.31 -8.83 1.10
CA ILE A 43 -9.47 -8.91 0.21
C ILE A 43 -9.16 -9.85 -0.98
N THR A 44 -8.02 -9.64 -1.64
CA THR A 44 -7.62 -10.38 -2.85
C THR A 44 -7.07 -11.77 -2.56
N ARG A 45 -6.50 -12.00 -1.36
CA ARG A 45 -5.92 -13.28 -0.94
C ARG A 45 -6.89 -14.46 -1.08
N THR A 46 -8.16 -14.24 -0.75
CA THR A 46 -9.19 -15.29 -0.85
C THR A 46 -9.58 -15.67 -2.27
N SER A 47 -9.18 -14.86 -3.25
CA SER A 47 -9.36 -15.07 -4.69
C SER A 47 -8.16 -15.77 -5.33
N LEU A 48 -7.17 -16.17 -4.53
CA LEU A 48 -5.92 -16.75 -5.01
C LEU A 48 -6.04 -18.28 -5.18
N GLY A 49 -5.57 -18.77 -6.33
CA GLY A 49 -5.50 -20.19 -6.65
C GLY A 49 -6.72 -20.74 -7.41
N PRO A 50 -6.71 -22.03 -7.77
CA PRO A 50 -7.75 -22.65 -8.58
C PRO A 50 -9.11 -22.75 -7.87
N ASN A 51 -9.12 -22.73 -6.53
CA ASN A 51 -10.32 -22.68 -5.70
C ASN A 51 -10.58 -21.25 -5.15
N GLY A 52 -10.11 -20.22 -5.87
CA GLY A 52 -10.32 -18.82 -5.49
C GLY A 52 -11.81 -18.46 -5.43
N MET A 53 -12.19 -17.70 -4.41
CA MET A 53 -13.57 -17.22 -4.26
C MET A 53 -13.80 -15.97 -5.12
N ASN A 54 -14.85 -16.02 -5.95
CA ASN A 54 -15.32 -14.87 -6.70
C ASN A 54 -15.75 -13.74 -5.74
N LYS A 55 -15.44 -12.51 -6.12
CA LYS A 55 -15.90 -11.30 -5.43
C LYS A 55 -17.00 -10.63 -6.23
N MET A 56 -18.00 -10.16 -5.50
CA MET A 56 -19.06 -9.32 -6.01
C MET A 56 -18.77 -7.87 -5.60
N VAL A 57 -18.43 -7.03 -6.57
CA VAL A 57 -18.14 -5.61 -6.37
C VAL A 57 -19.26 -4.80 -7.01
N ILE A 58 -19.83 -3.86 -6.26
CA ILE A 58 -20.84 -2.93 -6.76
C ILE A 58 -20.19 -1.55 -6.79
N ASN A 59 -20.08 -0.97 -7.98
CA ASN A 59 -19.50 0.35 -8.17
C ASN A 59 -20.55 1.45 -7.89
N HIS A 60 -20.13 2.71 -7.74
CA HIS A 60 -20.97 3.89 -7.49
C HIS A 60 -22.01 4.19 -8.59
N LEU A 61 -21.93 3.50 -9.74
CA LEU A 61 -22.90 3.54 -10.83
C LEU A 61 -23.90 2.36 -10.80
N ASP A 62 -24.01 1.65 -9.67
CA ASP A 62 -24.80 0.42 -9.48
C ASP A 62 -24.48 -0.70 -10.49
N LYS A 63 -23.26 -0.69 -11.04
CA LYS A 63 -22.76 -1.77 -11.89
C LYS A 63 -22.22 -2.90 -11.03
N LEU A 64 -22.72 -4.10 -11.29
CA LEU A 64 -22.32 -5.34 -10.62
C LEU A 64 -21.17 -6.01 -11.39
N PHE A 65 -20.06 -6.23 -10.70
CA PHE A 65 -18.94 -7.03 -11.20
C PHE A 65 -18.80 -8.29 -10.35
N VAL A 66 -18.81 -9.46 -11.01
CA VAL A 66 -18.53 -10.74 -10.36
C VAL A 66 -17.27 -11.31 -11.00
N THR A 67 -16.16 -11.28 -10.26
CA THR A 67 -14.85 -11.71 -10.79
C THR A 67 -13.94 -12.27 -9.71
N ASN A 68 -13.02 -13.12 -10.12
CA ASN A 68 -11.91 -13.60 -9.29
C ASN A 68 -10.60 -12.83 -9.56
N ASP A 69 -10.57 -12.00 -10.60
CA ASP A 69 -9.36 -11.27 -10.98
C ASP A 69 -9.10 -10.12 -10.01
N ALA A 70 -7.96 -10.18 -9.32
CA ALA A 70 -7.56 -9.17 -8.36
C ALA A 70 -7.37 -7.81 -9.01
N ALA A 71 -6.85 -7.72 -10.25
CA ALA A 71 -6.62 -6.44 -10.92
C ALA A 71 -7.96 -5.72 -11.16
N THR A 72 -8.96 -6.43 -11.65
CA THR A 72 -10.32 -5.92 -11.82
C THR A 72 -10.95 -5.52 -10.47
N ILE A 73 -10.81 -6.37 -9.44
CA ILE A 73 -11.33 -6.07 -8.10
C ILE A 73 -10.77 -4.75 -7.56
N VAL A 74 -9.45 -4.56 -7.60
CA VAL A 74 -8.83 -3.35 -7.02
C VAL A 74 -9.04 -2.09 -7.84
N ASN A 75 -9.34 -2.22 -9.13
CA ASN A 75 -9.68 -1.07 -9.99
C ASN A 75 -11.10 -0.58 -9.78
N GLU A 76 -12.05 -1.50 -9.53
CA GLU A 76 -13.45 -1.16 -9.24
C GLU A 76 -13.64 -0.72 -7.78
N LEU A 77 -12.75 -1.11 -6.87
CA LEU A 77 -12.73 -0.62 -5.50
C LEU A 77 -12.19 0.82 -5.46
N GLU A 78 -12.93 1.75 -4.87
CA GLU A 78 -12.51 3.14 -4.67
C GLU A 78 -11.44 3.28 -3.57
N VAL A 79 -10.19 2.96 -3.90
CA VAL A 79 -9.07 3.07 -2.95
C VAL A 79 -8.63 4.53 -2.79
N GLN A 80 -8.94 5.13 -1.63
CA GLN A 80 -8.57 6.50 -1.27
C GLN A 80 -7.14 6.61 -0.69
N HIS A 81 -6.63 5.54 -0.10
CA HIS A 81 -5.35 5.57 0.63
C HIS A 81 -4.15 5.61 -0.34
N PRO A 82 -3.20 6.56 -0.21
CA PRO A 82 -2.11 6.71 -1.17
C PRO A 82 -1.16 5.51 -1.22
N ALA A 83 -0.84 4.89 -0.07
CA ALA A 83 0.00 3.70 -0.04
C ALA A 83 -0.65 2.50 -0.76
N ALA A 84 -1.96 2.31 -0.57
CA ALA A 84 -2.71 1.23 -1.21
C ALA A 84 -2.83 1.47 -2.73
N LYS A 85 -2.92 2.74 -3.16
CA LYS A 85 -2.92 3.09 -4.59
C LYS A 85 -1.66 2.66 -5.32
N ILE A 86 -0.49 2.67 -4.67
CA ILE A 86 0.76 2.16 -5.28
C ILE A 86 0.64 0.65 -5.55
N LEU A 87 0.02 -0.09 -4.61
CA LEU A 87 -0.24 -1.52 -4.75
C LEU A 87 -1.18 -1.81 -5.95
N VAL A 88 -2.23 -1.00 -6.11
CA VAL A 88 -3.17 -1.08 -7.25
C VAL A 88 -2.44 -0.85 -8.58
N LEU A 89 -1.60 0.17 -8.65
CA LEU A 89 -0.82 0.47 -9.85
C LEU A 89 0.15 -0.66 -10.21
N ALA A 90 0.79 -1.28 -9.20
CA ALA A 90 1.66 -2.43 -9.41
C ALA A 90 0.90 -3.65 -9.94
N GLY A 91 -0.28 -3.95 -9.37
CA GLY A 91 -1.15 -5.03 -9.84
C GLY A 91 -1.65 -4.79 -11.27
N ARG A 92 -2.03 -3.55 -11.61
CA ARG A 92 -2.44 -3.17 -12.96
C ARG A 92 -1.30 -3.31 -13.97
N ALA A 93 -0.10 -2.84 -13.64
CA ALA A 93 1.07 -2.98 -14.50
C ALA A 93 1.41 -4.46 -14.74
N GLN A 94 1.31 -5.31 -13.72
CA GLN A 94 1.51 -6.76 -13.87
C GLN A 94 0.49 -7.38 -14.83
N GLN A 95 -0.77 -6.97 -14.74
CA GLN A 95 -1.84 -7.44 -15.62
C GLN A 95 -1.66 -6.94 -17.06
N GLU A 96 -1.19 -5.71 -17.27
CA GLU A 96 -0.95 -5.14 -18.60
C GLU A 96 0.25 -5.81 -19.30
N GLU A 97 1.33 -6.12 -18.58
CA GLU A 97 2.57 -6.66 -19.17
C GLU A 97 2.54 -8.18 -19.34
N ILE A 98 2.08 -8.92 -18.32
CA ILE A 98 2.17 -10.39 -18.26
C ILE A 98 0.79 -11.04 -18.42
N GLY A 99 -0.28 -10.34 -18.04
CA GLY A 99 -1.65 -10.87 -18.10
C GLY A 99 -2.01 -11.85 -16.99
N ASP A 100 -1.07 -12.16 -16.10
CA ASP A 100 -1.25 -13.07 -14.96
C ASP A 100 -0.37 -12.67 -13.77
N GLY A 101 -0.70 -13.20 -12.60
CA GLY A 101 0.04 -13.00 -11.36
C GLY A 101 -0.30 -11.70 -10.63
N ALA A 102 -1.28 -10.91 -11.09
CA ALA A 102 -1.70 -9.68 -10.41
C ALA A 102 -2.11 -9.95 -8.94
N ASN A 103 -2.84 -11.04 -8.70
CA ASN A 103 -3.24 -11.41 -7.34
C ASN A 103 -2.04 -11.83 -6.47
N LEU A 104 -1.08 -12.56 -7.04
CA LEU A 104 0.15 -12.94 -6.34
C LEU A 104 0.95 -11.70 -5.98
N THR A 105 1.12 -10.76 -6.90
CA THR A 105 1.86 -9.51 -6.68
C THR A 105 1.27 -8.70 -5.52
N ILE A 106 -0.05 -8.50 -5.52
CA ILE A 106 -0.77 -7.77 -4.47
C ILE A 106 -0.65 -8.48 -3.12
N SER A 107 -0.92 -9.80 -3.11
CA SER A 107 -0.91 -10.60 -1.89
C SER A 107 0.50 -10.68 -1.28
N PHE A 108 1.51 -10.87 -2.12
CA PHE A 108 2.91 -10.98 -1.73
C PHE A 108 3.45 -9.65 -1.19
N ALA A 109 3.10 -8.53 -1.81
CA ALA A 109 3.47 -7.21 -1.30
C ALA A 109 2.84 -6.92 0.07
N GLY A 110 1.60 -7.36 0.31
CA GLY A 110 0.98 -7.26 1.64
C GLY A 110 1.74 -8.05 2.71
N GLU A 111 2.15 -9.28 2.42
CA GLU A 111 2.92 -10.12 3.35
C GLU A 111 4.31 -9.53 3.66
N LEU A 112 5.00 -8.96 2.66
CA LEU A 112 6.28 -8.28 2.87
C LEU A 112 6.17 -7.06 3.79
N LEU A 113 5.05 -6.33 3.70
CA LEU A 113 4.78 -5.18 4.57
C LEU A 113 4.44 -5.62 5.99
N GLU A 114 3.70 -6.72 6.17
CA GLU A 114 3.44 -7.31 7.49
C GLU A 114 4.75 -7.73 8.20
N LYS A 115 5.68 -8.37 7.47
CA LYS A 115 7.00 -8.68 8.03
C LYS A 115 7.86 -7.44 8.28
N ALA A 116 7.73 -6.41 7.45
CA ALA A 116 8.40 -5.13 7.71
C ALA A 116 7.87 -4.45 8.98
N GLU A 117 6.57 -4.53 9.24
CA GLU A 117 5.95 -4.02 10.47
C GLU A 117 6.53 -4.70 11.72
N GLU A 118 6.68 -6.03 11.72
CA GLU A 118 7.31 -6.75 12.82
C GLU A 118 8.72 -6.25 13.12
N LEU A 119 9.53 -6.01 12.06
CA LEU A 119 10.89 -5.49 12.20
C LEU A 119 10.93 -4.05 12.72
N ILE A 120 9.98 -3.20 12.29
CA ILE A 120 9.86 -1.82 12.81
C ILE A 120 9.49 -1.85 14.29
N ARG A 121 8.57 -2.72 14.70
CA ARG A 121 8.19 -2.91 16.11
C ARG A 121 9.36 -3.41 16.97
N MET A 122 10.32 -4.13 16.39
CA MET A 122 11.57 -4.53 17.04
C MET A 122 12.60 -3.39 17.16
N GLY A 123 12.32 -2.21 16.57
CA GLY A 123 13.18 -1.03 16.62
C GLY A 123 14.17 -0.91 15.45
N LEU A 124 14.00 -1.68 14.37
CA LEU A 124 14.82 -1.50 13.16
C LEU A 124 14.37 -0.27 12.39
N HIS A 125 15.34 0.53 11.92
CA HIS A 125 15.05 1.68 11.08
C HIS A 125 14.60 1.23 9.68
N PRO A 126 13.56 1.83 9.07
CA PRO A 126 13.06 1.44 7.75
C PRO A 126 14.13 1.37 6.65
N SER A 127 15.16 2.22 6.72
CA SER A 127 16.28 2.19 5.77
C SER A 127 17.02 0.84 5.75
N GLU A 128 17.21 0.20 6.90
CA GLU A 128 17.90 -1.09 6.98
C GLU A 128 17.04 -2.20 6.39
N ILE A 129 15.72 -2.14 6.60
CA ILE A 129 14.74 -3.07 6.02
C ILE A 129 14.78 -2.99 4.49
N ILE A 130 14.80 -1.76 3.93
CA ILE A 130 14.90 -1.55 2.48
C ILE A 130 16.19 -2.13 1.92
N ILE A 131 17.33 -1.93 2.60
CA ILE A 131 18.63 -2.50 2.19
C ILE A 131 18.57 -4.03 2.24
N GLY A 132 17.97 -4.61 3.29
CA GLY A 132 17.78 -6.05 3.45
C GLY A 132 16.96 -6.66 2.31
N TYR A 133 15.79 -6.07 2.00
CA TYR A 133 14.93 -6.51 0.91
C TYR A 133 15.61 -6.36 -0.46
N THR A 134 16.35 -5.27 -0.70
CA THR A 134 17.10 -5.08 -1.94
C THR A 134 18.17 -6.17 -2.13
N LYS A 135 18.90 -6.52 -1.06
CA LYS A 135 19.88 -7.61 -1.09
C LYS A 135 19.21 -8.97 -1.32
N ALA A 136 18.07 -9.22 -0.67
CA ALA A 136 17.30 -10.44 -0.84
C ALA A 136 16.83 -10.60 -2.29
N ILE A 137 16.28 -9.54 -2.88
CA ILE A 137 15.88 -9.49 -4.29
C ILE A 137 17.08 -9.84 -5.16
N ASN A 138 18.21 -9.15 -5.04
CA ASN A 138 19.40 -9.42 -5.86
C ASN A 138 19.86 -10.90 -5.79
N LYS A 139 19.68 -11.56 -4.63
CA LYS A 139 20.01 -12.97 -4.45
C LYS A 139 18.98 -13.92 -5.07
N VAL A 140 17.69 -13.58 -5.02
CA VAL A 140 16.58 -14.35 -5.63
C VAL A 140 16.52 -14.17 -7.14
N THR A 141 16.88 -13.00 -7.67
CA THR A 141 16.92 -12.73 -9.12
C THR A 141 18.11 -13.41 -9.80
N CYS A 142 19.14 -13.82 -9.05
CA CYS A 142 20.31 -14.51 -9.59
C CYS A 142 20.00 -15.91 -10.17
N PRO A 143 19.01 -16.67 -9.64
CA PRO A 143 18.48 -17.86 -10.34
C PRO A 143 17.20 -17.65 -11.17
N LEU A 144 16.39 -16.60 -10.98
CA LEU A 144 15.17 -16.36 -11.77
C LEU A 144 14.95 -14.88 -12.12
N THR A 145 15.30 -14.54 -13.36
CA THR A 145 15.13 -13.24 -14.00
C THR A 145 13.65 -12.93 -14.34
N LEU A 146 12.77 -12.72 -13.34
CA LEU A 146 11.34 -12.43 -13.62
C LEU A 146 10.71 -11.27 -12.82
N ALA A 147 11.39 -10.66 -11.84
CA ALA A 147 10.81 -9.60 -10.99
C ALA A 147 11.40 -8.19 -11.21
N PHE A 148 11.98 -7.91 -12.39
CA PHE A 148 12.75 -6.68 -12.64
C PHE A 148 11.94 -5.39 -12.79
N VAL A 149 10.61 -5.46 -12.84
CA VAL A 149 9.75 -4.31 -13.22
C VAL A 149 9.16 -3.57 -12.02
N ILE A 150 8.84 -4.27 -10.92
CA ILE A 150 8.05 -3.67 -9.83
C ILE A 150 8.90 -2.75 -8.92
N LEU A 151 10.18 -3.07 -8.69
CA LEU A 151 11.01 -2.27 -7.77
C LEU A 151 11.69 -1.05 -8.43
N LYS A 152 11.91 -1.06 -9.75
CA LYS A 152 12.66 0.01 -10.44
C LYS A 152 11.88 1.32 -10.59
N ARG A 153 10.57 1.34 -10.30
CA ARG A 153 9.69 2.50 -10.51
C ARG A 153 8.96 3.01 -9.25
N ALA A 154 9.13 2.36 -8.10
CA ALA A 154 8.39 2.68 -6.87
C ALA A 154 9.21 3.42 -5.79
N VAL A 155 10.50 3.68 -6.01
CA VAL A 155 11.36 4.50 -5.14
C VAL A 155 12.03 5.59 -5.97
#